data_AF-A0A7W2SWD2-F1
#
_entry.id   AF-A0A7W2SWD2-F1
#
_cell.length_a   1.000
_cell.length_b   1.000
_cell.length_c   1.000
_cell.angle_alpha   90.00
_cell.angle_beta   90.00
_cell.angle_gamma   90.00
#
_symmetry.space_group_name_H-M   'P 1'
#
loop_
_entity.id
_entity.type
_entity.pdbx_description
1 polymer ?
#
loop_
_entity_poly.entity_id
_entity_poly.type
_entity_poly.pdbx_seq_one_letter_code
_entity_poly.pdbx_strand_id
1 'polypeptide(L)'
;MLKLALIAVYIVLVFFSTHSFSVENTITFDLATINKTINEESIFLLLPIPNQRVALNSSFFLTANNHPIKANYQVLNTWPTMKSEPFIRLLSIDLSRLQDFAEALGPKELTPKTLTLTWLDSDKALAVQQINVNQSNLSQLVYPSTPWLVQSILLHPDKAIDTSWYTEPQKKYAHYLTNQALLSKKGYPARQASQWLFDRPQAIYQLFLMSGENQWLTKANKLAEFYINNIDESGLFVLKKNFDPKYLMPKGLLYRYLLTGDVEAKKTLKRIFERSLDWDESYSLGRGFWTERNQAAALNVAVSYWELTHDEAALVRINNIIDASVAMTFNPDNNWPLRGCPQHGYKSHEGWGDDTPACSPWMMALLGDALWRFYQLTGDVRAASLIDAFGDFILNYGIYYGDARVKNIVIAKYIVSIENPEQEELNQWTDPQHACDVAALLGKSAYIKQITKQDNFMVKTLFRALLEQCSGAYTKFKKAQKSTREKNYWVLRPPRRFGWMYSTTSDLPWLKSLLLNTD
;
A
#
# COMPACT_ATOMS: atom_id res chain seq x y z
N MET A 1 42.67 31.88 42.92
CA MET A 1 41.32 31.52 43.39
C MET A 1 40.27 31.53 42.27
N LEU A 2 40.27 32.50 41.34
CA LEU A 2 39.29 32.58 40.25
C LEU A 2 39.29 31.37 39.28
N LYS A 3 40.45 30.73 39.03
CA LYS A 3 40.55 29.53 38.18
C LYS A 3 39.95 28.26 38.80
N LEU A 4 39.94 28.14 40.12
CA LEU A 4 39.36 26.98 40.82
C LEU A 4 37.83 27.08 40.89
N ALA A 5 37.28 28.28 41.02
CA ALA A 5 35.84 28.52 40.97
C ALA A 5 35.24 28.22 39.58
N LEU A 6 35.94 28.55 38.49
CA LEU A 6 35.49 28.26 37.12
C LEU A 6 35.49 26.77 36.80
N ILE A 7 36.45 25.99 37.31
CA ILE A 7 36.48 24.53 37.13
C ILE A 7 35.35 23.85 37.92
N ALA A 8 35.06 24.31 39.14
CA ALA A 8 33.94 23.78 39.93
C ALA A 8 32.57 24.07 39.27
N VAL A 9 32.38 25.26 38.70
CA VAL A 9 31.15 25.61 37.96
C VAL A 9 31.03 24.78 36.67
N TYR A 10 32.14 24.49 35.98
CA TYR A 10 32.13 23.65 34.79
C TYR A 10 31.81 22.18 35.12
N ILE A 11 32.34 21.65 36.21
CA ILE A 11 32.05 20.28 36.67
C ILE A 11 30.58 20.17 37.11
N VAL A 12 30.03 21.18 37.81
CA VAL A 12 28.61 21.19 38.19
C VAL A 12 27.69 21.32 36.96
N LEU A 13 28.03 22.13 35.96
CA LEU A 13 27.26 22.24 34.71
C LEU A 13 27.35 20.99 33.81
N VAL A 14 28.45 20.24 33.87
CA VAL A 14 28.59 18.96 33.16
C VAL A 14 27.86 17.83 33.89
N PHE A 15 27.78 17.84 35.22
CA PHE A 15 27.01 16.85 35.98
C PHE A 15 25.49 17.10 36.01
N PHE A 16 25.03 18.35 35.78
CA PHE A 16 23.60 18.65 35.70
C PHE A 16 23.03 18.71 34.27
N SER A 17 23.83 18.52 33.22
CA SER A 17 23.34 18.53 31.83
C SER A 17 23.02 17.16 31.23
N THR A 18 23.20 16.06 31.98
CA THR A 18 22.93 14.69 31.48
C THR A 18 21.58 14.12 31.89
N HIS A 19 20.72 14.88 32.57
CA HIS A 19 19.29 14.55 32.62
C HIS A 19 18.59 15.19 31.43
N SER A 20 18.98 14.77 30.23
CA SER A 20 18.03 14.78 29.13
C SER A 20 16.86 13.93 29.61
N PHE A 21 15.74 14.58 29.97
CA PHE A 21 14.46 13.91 30.06
C PHE A 21 14.30 13.18 28.73
N SER A 22 14.55 11.86 28.74
CA SER A 22 14.21 10.99 27.61
C SER A 22 12.77 11.31 27.30
N VAL A 23 12.48 11.79 26.10
CA VAL A 23 11.11 11.92 25.63
C VAL A 23 10.47 10.56 25.89
N GLU A 24 9.46 10.51 26.76
CA GLU A 24 8.83 9.25 27.10
C GLU A 24 8.22 8.67 25.83
N ASN A 25 8.75 7.52 25.44
CA ASN A 25 8.32 6.70 24.33
C ASN A 25 6.94 6.13 24.65
N THR A 26 5.90 6.95 24.43
CA THR A 26 4.53 6.69 24.90
C THR A 26 3.52 6.94 23.79
N ILE A 27 2.52 6.06 23.68
CA ILE A 27 1.33 6.25 22.85
C ILE A 27 0.07 5.94 23.65
N THR A 28 -1.05 6.49 23.19
CA THR A 28 -2.36 6.30 23.81
C THR A 28 -3.37 5.91 22.73
N PHE A 29 -4.19 4.90 22.99
CA PHE A 29 -5.20 4.41 22.04
C PHE A 29 -6.48 3.97 22.72
N ASP A 30 -7.58 4.04 21.99
CA ASP A 30 -8.92 3.74 22.51
C ASP A 30 -9.32 2.28 22.34
N LEU A 31 -10.07 1.78 23.33
CA LEU A 31 -10.69 0.45 23.34
C LEU A 31 -12.17 0.48 22.93
N ALA A 32 -12.70 1.62 22.48
CA ALA A 32 -14.12 1.78 22.15
C ALA A 32 -14.61 0.82 21.04
N THR A 33 -13.69 0.17 20.32
CA THR A 33 -13.98 -0.82 19.27
C THR A 33 -14.01 -2.27 19.78
N ILE A 34 -13.73 -2.52 21.07
CA ILE A 34 -13.80 -3.86 21.64
C ILE A 34 -15.25 -4.33 21.60
N ASN A 35 -15.54 -5.30 20.73
CA ASN A 35 -16.84 -5.95 20.69
C ASN A 35 -17.16 -6.46 22.11
N LYS A 36 -18.38 -6.16 22.57
CA LYS A 36 -18.92 -6.33 23.94
C LYS A 36 -18.82 -7.74 24.56
N THR A 37 -18.10 -8.68 23.99
CA THR A 37 -17.83 -9.98 24.59
C THR A 37 -16.61 -9.90 25.51
N ILE A 38 -16.77 -9.19 26.64
CA ILE A 38 -15.91 -9.31 27.84
C ILE A 38 -16.10 -10.70 28.51
N ASN A 39 -16.78 -11.63 27.84
CA ASN A 39 -16.94 -13.02 28.29
C ASN A 39 -15.74 -13.91 27.92
N GLU A 40 -14.72 -13.36 27.25
CA GLU A 40 -13.51 -14.10 26.89
C GLU A 40 -12.45 -13.97 27.98
N GLU A 41 -11.74 -15.06 28.29
CA GLU A 41 -10.71 -15.11 29.35
C GLU A 41 -9.47 -14.24 29.03
N SER A 42 -9.29 -13.82 27.78
CA SER A 42 -8.13 -13.07 27.29
C SER A 42 -8.51 -12.11 26.16
N ILE A 43 -7.98 -10.88 26.18
CA ILE A 43 -8.06 -9.94 25.05
C ILE A 43 -6.71 -9.85 24.35
N PHE A 44 -6.70 -10.01 23.02
CA PHE A 44 -5.51 -9.83 22.20
C PHE A 44 -5.61 -8.52 21.44
N LEU A 45 -4.76 -7.54 21.77
CA LEU A 45 -4.66 -6.28 21.04
C LEU A 45 -3.52 -6.37 20.03
N LEU A 46 -3.76 -5.89 18.82
CA LEU A 46 -2.81 -5.91 17.73
C LEU A 46 -2.48 -4.48 17.31
N LEU A 47 -1.20 -4.12 17.44
CA LEU A 47 -0.69 -2.78 17.15
C LEU A 47 0.31 -2.85 15.98
N PRO A 48 -0.07 -2.39 14.78
CA PRO A 48 0.88 -2.07 13.73
C PRO A 48 1.71 -0.87 14.14
N ILE A 49 3.02 -0.90 13.90
CA ILE A 49 3.97 0.11 14.36
C ILE A 49 4.74 0.68 13.15
N PRO A 50 4.86 2.01 13.00
CA PRO A 50 5.63 2.60 11.93
C PRO A 50 7.12 2.24 12.00
N ASN A 51 7.78 2.27 10.85
CA ASN A 51 9.21 1.96 10.76
C ASN A 51 10.03 2.89 11.68
N GLN A 52 11.09 2.34 12.27
CA GLN A 52 12.02 3.06 13.15
C GLN A 52 11.41 3.67 14.43
N ARG A 53 10.19 3.26 14.84
CA ARG A 53 9.55 3.79 16.06
C ARG A 53 9.86 3.01 17.32
N VAL A 54 9.89 1.68 17.21
CA VAL A 54 10.06 0.80 18.37
C VAL A 54 11.07 -0.28 18.02
N ALA A 55 12.23 -0.24 18.67
CA ALA A 55 13.29 -1.20 18.42
C ALA A 55 12.91 -2.60 18.95
N LEU A 56 13.52 -3.65 18.40
CA LEU A 56 13.24 -5.02 18.82
C LEU A 56 13.67 -5.30 20.27
N ASN A 57 14.62 -4.53 20.78
CA ASN A 57 15.12 -4.57 22.15
C ASN A 57 14.37 -3.60 23.06
N SER A 58 13.07 -3.39 22.87
CA SER A 58 12.25 -2.58 23.77
C SER A 58 11.53 -3.43 24.83
N SER A 59 11.42 -2.90 26.05
CA SER A 59 10.54 -3.39 27.12
C SER A 59 9.28 -2.53 27.19
N PHE A 60 8.12 -3.14 27.45
CA PHE A 60 6.82 -2.48 27.37
C PHE A 60 6.07 -2.46 28.70
N PHE A 61 5.34 -1.37 28.91
CA PHE A 61 4.48 -1.13 30.05
C PHE A 61 3.14 -0.61 29.56
N LEU A 62 2.05 -1.15 30.11
CA LEU A 62 0.70 -0.76 29.76
C LEU A 62 0.03 -0.18 30.99
N THR A 63 -0.66 0.94 30.84
CA THR A 63 -1.41 1.58 31.92
C THR A 63 -2.81 1.97 31.47
N ALA A 64 -3.75 1.99 32.41
CA ALA A 64 -5.06 2.62 32.26
C ALA A 64 -5.29 3.54 33.44
N ASN A 65 -5.65 4.80 33.20
CA ASN A 65 -5.82 5.80 34.26
C ASN A 65 -4.61 5.87 35.23
N ASN A 66 -3.39 5.76 34.69
CA ASN A 66 -2.12 5.68 35.43
C ASN A 66 -1.94 4.43 36.33
N HIS A 67 -2.84 3.44 36.24
CA HIS A 67 -2.67 2.15 36.90
C HIS A 67 -2.02 1.13 35.97
N PRO A 68 -0.93 0.46 36.38
CA PRO A 68 -0.30 -0.59 35.58
C PRO A 68 -1.25 -1.76 35.30
N ILE A 69 -1.26 -2.21 34.04
CA ILE A 69 -1.98 -3.40 33.60
C ILE A 69 -0.96 -4.49 33.30
N LYS A 70 -1.20 -5.67 33.85
CA LYS A 70 -0.40 -6.85 33.50
C LYS A 70 -0.75 -7.30 32.07
N ALA A 71 0.26 -7.31 31.21
CA ALA A 71 0.14 -7.75 29.83
C ALA A 71 1.37 -8.56 29.40
N ASN A 72 1.17 -9.49 28.46
CA ASN A 72 2.26 -10.15 27.76
C ASN A 72 2.45 -9.51 26.38
N TYR A 73 3.69 -9.37 25.95
CA TYR A 73 4.03 -8.73 24.67
C TYR A 73 4.69 -9.74 23.74
N GLN A 74 4.21 -9.82 22.50
CA GLN A 74 4.74 -10.71 21.48
C GLN A 74 4.97 -9.93 20.19
N VAL A 75 6.16 -10.07 19.62
CA VAL A 75 6.46 -9.50 18.30
C VAL A 75 6.02 -10.51 17.24
N LEU A 76 5.05 -10.14 16.41
CA LEU A 76 4.55 -11.03 15.34
C LEU A 76 5.24 -10.78 14.01
N ASN A 77 5.75 -9.57 13.80
CA ASN A 77 6.47 -9.18 12.59
C ASN A 77 7.40 -8.00 12.87
N THR A 78 8.51 -7.97 12.14
CA THR A 78 9.51 -6.89 12.17
C THR A 78 9.60 -6.22 10.80
N TRP A 79 10.09 -4.99 10.78
CA TRP A 79 10.39 -4.30 9.54
C TRP A 79 11.53 -5.03 8.81
N PRO A 80 11.44 -5.21 7.47
CA PRO A 80 12.59 -5.68 6.72
C PRO A 80 13.72 -4.66 6.83
N THR A 81 14.90 -5.11 7.25
CA THR A 81 16.10 -4.27 7.32
C THR A 81 17.21 -4.88 6.48
N MET A 82 17.87 -4.05 5.67
CA MET A 82 19.03 -4.51 4.88
C MET A 82 20.34 -4.36 5.67
N LYS A 83 20.44 -3.38 6.58
CA LYS A 83 21.67 -3.06 7.34
C LYS A 83 21.44 -2.36 8.70
N SER A 84 20.20 -2.24 9.17
CA SER A 84 19.88 -1.47 10.39
C SER A 84 19.39 -2.38 11.52
N GLU A 85 19.37 -1.82 12.74
CA GLU A 85 18.72 -2.43 13.88
C GLU A 85 17.29 -2.86 13.55
N PRO A 86 16.85 -4.04 14.00
CA PRO A 86 15.51 -4.54 13.72
C PRO A 86 14.48 -3.73 14.51
N PHE A 87 13.44 -3.27 13.82
CA PHE A 87 12.31 -2.57 14.43
C PHE A 87 11.05 -3.43 14.41
N ILE A 88 10.24 -3.31 15.45
CA ILE A 88 8.96 -4.00 15.56
C ILE A 88 7.99 -3.38 14.56
N ARG A 89 7.27 -4.25 13.84
CA ARG A 89 6.24 -3.84 12.89
C ARG A 89 4.84 -4.21 13.35
N LEU A 90 4.70 -5.36 14.01
CA LEU A 90 3.42 -5.84 14.53
C LEU A 90 3.63 -6.37 15.93
N LEU A 91 3.04 -5.68 16.91
CA LEU A 91 3.06 -6.05 18.32
C LEU A 91 1.70 -6.62 18.72
N SER A 92 1.70 -7.78 19.37
CA SER A 92 0.55 -8.35 20.04
C SER A 92 0.67 -8.10 21.54
N ILE A 93 -0.42 -7.63 22.16
CA ILE A 93 -0.53 -7.34 23.59
C ILE A 93 -1.65 -8.22 24.13
N ASP A 94 -1.28 -9.20 24.97
CA ASP A 94 -2.19 -10.17 25.56
C ASP A 94 -2.57 -9.77 26.99
N LEU A 95 -3.87 -9.56 27.19
CA LEU A 95 -4.51 -9.20 28.45
C LEU A 95 -5.22 -10.44 29.02
N SER A 96 -4.45 -11.41 29.51
CA SER A 96 -4.93 -12.73 29.95
C SER A 96 -5.63 -12.74 31.33
N ARG A 97 -5.88 -11.58 31.96
CA ARG A 97 -6.59 -11.45 33.25
C ARG A 97 -7.44 -10.20 33.33
N LEU A 98 -8.61 -10.23 32.71
CA LEU A 98 -9.58 -9.13 32.78
C LEU A 98 -10.11 -8.82 34.19
N GLN A 99 -9.99 -9.75 35.15
CA GLN A 99 -10.32 -9.47 36.56
C GLN A 99 -9.38 -8.43 37.18
N ASP A 100 -8.07 -8.52 36.92
CA ASP A 100 -7.08 -7.51 37.34
C ASP A 100 -7.38 -6.14 36.69
N PHE A 101 -7.92 -6.17 35.47
CA PHE A 101 -8.35 -4.99 34.71
C PHE A 101 -9.60 -4.33 35.32
N ALA A 102 -10.59 -5.11 35.73
CA ALA A 102 -11.80 -4.60 36.38
C ALA A 102 -11.51 -4.04 37.79
N GLU A 103 -10.58 -4.63 38.54
CA GLU A 103 -10.17 -4.15 39.87
C GLU A 103 -9.43 -2.80 39.80
N ALA A 104 -8.59 -2.58 38.78
CA ALA A 104 -7.86 -1.33 38.59
C ALA A 104 -8.75 -0.12 38.22
N LEU A 105 -9.97 -0.36 37.74
CA LEU A 105 -10.86 0.68 37.20
C LEU A 105 -11.99 1.08 38.16
N GLY A 106 -12.15 0.32 39.25
CA GLY A 106 -13.21 0.53 40.23
C GLY A 106 -14.61 0.12 39.73
N PRO A 107 -15.57 -0.08 40.64
CA PRO A 107 -16.87 -0.70 40.34
C PRO A 107 -17.83 0.13 39.46
N LYS A 108 -17.44 1.33 39.00
CA LYS A 108 -18.31 2.25 38.24
C LYS A 108 -17.91 2.50 36.79
N GLU A 109 -16.71 2.13 36.36
CA GLU A 109 -16.29 2.24 34.96
C GLU A 109 -15.93 0.85 34.41
N LEU A 110 -16.89 0.21 33.74
CA LEU A 110 -16.76 -1.19 33.30
C LEU A 110 -15.72 -1.44 32.19
N THR A 111 -15.06 -0.41 31.66
CA THR A 111 -13.91 -0.53 30.75
C THR A 111 -13.20 0.83 30.66
N PRO A 112 -11.86 0.92 30.75
CA PRO A 112 -11.15 2.16 30.44
C PRO A 112 -11.35 2.41 28.96
N LYS A 113 -11.72 3.64 28.62
CA LYS A 113 -11.88 3.99 27.20
C LYS A 113 -10.55 3.98 26.46
N THR A 114 -9.45 4.13 27.20
CA THR A 114 -8.15 4.49 26.65
C THR A 114 -7.04 3.78 27.44
N LEU A 115 -6.07 3.22 26.71
CA LEU A 115 -4.85 2.63 27.26
C LEU A 115 -3.63 3.43 26.83
N THR A 116 -2.62 3.45 27.68
CA THR A 116 -1.32 4.07 27.40
C THR A 116 -0.24 3.00 27.40
N LEU A 117 0.45 2.86 26.27
CA LEU A 117 1.60 1.98 26.08
C LEU A 117 2.87 2.83 26.12
N THR A 118 3.77 2.49 27.05
CA THR A 118 5.10 3.09 27.16
C THR A 118 6.16 2.03 26.90
N TRP A 119 7.26 2.39 26.25
CA TRP A 119 8.39 1.49 26.05
C TRP A 119 9.73 2.14 26.38
N LEU A 120 10.69 1.31 26.80
CA LEU A 120 12.04 1.71 27.14
C LEU A 120 13.04 0.77 26.45
N ASP A 121 14.24 1.24 26.20
CA ASP A 121 15.32 0.40 25.68
C ASP A 121 15.67 -0.70 26.69
N SER A 122 16.07 -1.85 26.16
CA SER A 122 16.43 -3.05 26.90
C SER A 122 17.65 -3.69 26.26
N ASP A 123 18.42 -4.42 27.06
CA ASP A 123 19.57 -5.19 26.57
C ASP A 123 19.15 -6.48 25.84
N LYS A 124 17.88 -6.88 25.95
CA LYS A 124 17.36 -8.13 25.40
C LYS A 124 16.36 -7.88 24.28
N ALA A 125 16.70 -8.34 23.08
CA ALA A 125 15.78 -8.38 21.96
C ALA A 125 14.60 -9.34 22.23
N LEU A 126 13.39 -8.91 21.86
CA LEU A 126 12.21 -9.77 21.86
C LEU A 126 12.29 -10.78 20.71
N ALA A 127 11.90 -12.02 21.01
CA ALA A 127 11.79 -13.05 19.97
C ALA A 127 10.55 -12.81 19.10
N VAL A 128 10.72 -12.97 17.79
CA VAL A 128 9.60 -13.00 16.84
C VAL A 128 8.86 -14.32 17.01
N GLN A 129 7.55 -14.26 17.22
CA GLN A 129 6.69 -15.39 17.51
C GLN A 129 5.60 -15.54 16.45
N GLN A 130 5.07 -16.75 16.32
CA GLN A 130 3.90 -17.00 15.48
C GLN A 130 2.64 -16.90 16.33
N ILE A 131 1.66 -16.14 15.85
CA ILE A 131 0.30 -16.16 16.38
C ILE A 131 -0.42 -17.42 15.88
N ASN A 132 -1.22 -18.05 16.74
CA ASN A 132 -2.04 -19.18 16.33
C ASN A 132 -3.42 -18.73 15.78
N VAL A 133 -4.17 -19.65 15.17
CA VAL A 133 -5.49 -19.36 14.56
C VAL A 133 -6.48 -18.78 15.58
N ASN A 134 -6.50 -19.30 16.81
CA ASN A 134 -7.44 -18.84 17.84
C ASN A 134 -7.13 -17.40 18.25
N GLN A 135 -5.86 -17.09 18.55
CA GLN A 135 -5.42 -15.75 18.88
C GLN A 135 -5.69 -14.77 17.73
N SER A 136 -5.46 -15.20 16.48
CA SER A 136 -5.74 -14.37 15.31
C SER A 136 -7.23 -14.03 15.18
N ASN A 137 -8.13 -14.97 15.43
CA ASN A 137 -9.58 -14.73 15.35
C ASN A 137 -10.09 -13.78 16.43
N LEU A 138 -9.40 -13.72 17.58
CA LEU A 138 -9.74 -12.86 18.72
C LEU A 138 -8.97 -11.54 18.74
N SER A 139 -8.03 -11.34 17.79
CA SER A 139 -7.19 -10.16 17.74
C SER A 139 -7.97 -8.90 17.38
N GLN A 140 -7.68 -7.81 18.09
CA GLN A 140 -8.36 -6.54 17.94
C GLN A 140 -7.36 -5.45 17.58
N LEU A 141 -7.60 -4.81 16.44
CA LEU A 141 -6.74 -3.74 15.95
C LEU A 141 -6.81 -2.52 16.88
N VAL A 142 -5.65 -2.07 17.36
CA VAL A 142 -5.49 -0.83 18.13
C VAL A 142 -4.43 0.06 17.49
N TYR A 143 -4.64 1.37 17.56
CA TYR A 143 -3.71 2.38 17.04
C TYR A 143 -4.04 3.75 17.64
N PRO A 144 -3.04 4.64 17.83
CA PRO A 144 -3.25 5.95 18.45
C PRO A 144 -3.93 6.96 17.52
N SER A 145 -3.78 6.81 16.19
CA SER A 145 -4.34 7.73 15.22
C SER A 145 -4.36 7.16 13.80
N THR A 146 -5.15 7.76 12.91
CA THR A 146 -5.16 7.42 11.48
C THR A 146 -3.79 7.63 10.80
N PRO A 147 -3.06 8.76 11.03
CA PRO A 147 -1.71 8.92 10.50
C PRO A 147 -0.74 7.80 10.91
N TRP A 148 -0.80 7.34 12.17
CA TRP A 148 0.02 6.22 12.64
C TRP A 148 -0.24 4.95 11.83
N LEU A 149 -1.51 4.62 11.62
CA LEU A 149 -1.90 3.41 10.88
C LEU A 149 -1.49 3.49 9.40
N VAL A 150 -1.70 4.65 8.79
CA VAL A 150 -1.33 4.93 7.39
C VAL A 150 0.19 4.88 7.19
N GLN A 151 0.97 5.42 8.14
CA GLN A 151 2.43 5.30 8.14
C GLN A 151 2.87 3.82 8.28
N SER A 152 2.24 3.07 9.18
CA SER A 152 2.60 1.67 9.47
C SER A 152 2.33 0.70 8.32
N ILE A 153 1.24 0.93 7.57
CA ILE A 153 0.75 -0.02 6.56
C ILE A 153 1.02 0.45 5.13
N LEU A 154 0.71 1.72 4.84
CA LEU A 154 0.83 2.31 3.51
C LEU A 154 2.18 2.99 3.26
N LEU A 155 3.04 3.11 4.28
CA LEU A 155 4.36 3.74 4.18
C LEU A 155 4.29 5.24 3.80
N HIS A 156 3.16 5.88 4.07
CA HIS A 156 3.01 7.33 3.88
C HIS A 156 3.87 8.09 4.90
N PRO A 157 4.24 9.36 4.62
CA PRO A 157 4.97 10.19 5.58
C PRO A 157 4.14 10.48 6.84
N ASP A 158 4.84 10.79 7.95
CA ASP A 158 4.24 11.21 9.23
C ASP A 158 3.70 12.65 9.14
N LYS A 159 2.61 12.82 8.38
CA LYS A 159 1.94 14.11 8.20
C LYS A 159 0.45 13.91 8.02
N ALA A 160 -0.33 14.68 8.77
CA ALA A 160 -1.77 14.78 8.53
C ALA A 160 -2.02 15.52 7.21
N ILE A 161 -2.73 14.85 6.29
CA ILE A 161 -3.06 15.37 4.97
C ILE A 161 -4.58 15.30 4.78
N ASP A 162 -5.17 16.33 4.17
CA ASP A 162 -6.56 16.26 3.73
C ASP A 162 -6.71 15.23 2.60
N THR A 163 -7.35 14.11 2.94
CA THR A 163 -7.65 13.03 2.00
C THR A 163 -9.07 13.11 1.45
N SER A 164 -9.90 14.06 1.88
CA SER A 164 -11.34 14.09 1.57
C SER A 164 -11.63 14.17 0.07
N TRP A 165 -10.80 14.92 -0.68
CA TRP A 165 -10.93 15.02 -2.13
C TRP A 165 -10.78 13.67 -2.83
N TYR A 166 -10.02 12.76 -2.23
CA TYR A 166 -9.72 11.43 -2.76
C TYR A 166 -10.68 10.37 -2.20
N THR A 167 -10.88 10.35 -0.88
CA THR A 167 -11.64 9.30 -0.19
C THR A 167 -13.15 9.47 -0.34
N GLU A 168 -13.70 10.69 -0.35
CA GLU A 168 -15.16 10.88 -0.43
C GLU A 168 -15.77 10.34 -1.74
N PRO A 169 -15.19 10.63 -2.93
CA PRO A 169 -15.63 9.99 -4.17
C PRO A 169 -15.41 8.48 -4.16
N GLN A 170 -14.30 8.01 -3.59
CA GLN A 170 -13.98 6.59 -3.48
C GLN A 170 -15.06 5.85 -2.68
N LYS A 171 -15.54 6.40 -1.56
CA LYS A 171 -16.65 5.84 -0.76
C LYS A 171 -17.91 5.60 -1.59
N LYS A 172 -18.30 6.55 -2.46
CA LYS A 172 -19.47 6.40 -3.35
C LYS A 172 -19.32 5.21 -4.29
N TYR A 173 -18.14 5.00 -4.87
CA TYR A 173 -17.89 3.82 -5.72
C TYR A 173 -17.76 2.53 -4.90
N ALA A 174 -17.16 2.60 -3.71
CA ALA A 174 -16.99 1.45 -2.82
C ALA A 174 -18.34 0.90 -2.33
N HIS A 175 -19.34 1.75 -2.07
CA HIS A 175 -20.70 1.29 -1.76
C HIS A 175 -21.35 0.47 -2.89
N TYR A 176 -21.01 0.76 -4.16
CA TYR A 176 -21.46 -0.06 -5.29
C TYR A 176 -20.65 -1.36 -5.39
N LEU A 177 -19.32 -1.26 -5.33
CA LEU A 177 -18.40 -2.39 -5.50
C LEU A 177 -18.54 -3.47 -4.41
N THR A 178 -18.82 -3.05 -3.17
CA THR A 178 -18.93 -3.95 -2.01
C THR A 178 -20.36 -4.47 -1.78
N ASN A 179 -21.26 -4.23 -2.74
CA ASN A 179 -22.64 -4.68 -2.71
C ASN A 179 -22.88 -5.74 -3.79
N GLN A 180 -22.82 -7.02 -3.39
CA GLN A 180 -22.94 -8.14 -4.31
C GLN A 180 -24.31 -8.18 -5.02
N ALA A 181 -25.39 -7.78 -4.36
CA ALA A 181 -26.72 -7.74 -4.98
C ALA A 181 -26.77 -6.71 -6.12
N LEU A 182 -26.17 -5.53 -5.93
CA LEU A 182 -26.07 -4.51 -6.97
C LEU A 182 -25.17 -4.95 -8.14
N LEU A 183 -24.04 -5.61 -7.84
CA LEU A 183 -23.14 -6.14 -8.86
C LEU A 183 -23.82 -7.24 -9.69
N SER A 184 -24.44 -8.24 -9.04
CA SER A 184 -25.16 -9.32 -9.71
C SER A 184 -26.29 -8.80 -10.60
N LYS A 185 -27.09 -7.83 -10.11
CA LYS A 185 -28.16 -7.18 -10.89
C LYS A 185 -27.65 -6.46 -12.15
N LYS A 186 -26.36 -6.12 -12.19
CA LYS A 186 -25.70 -5.46 -13.33
C LYS A 186 -24.83 -6.39 -14.16
N GLY A 187 -24.93 -7.71 -13.96
CA GLY A 187 -24.19 -8.70 -14.75
C GLY A 187 -22.74 -8.91 -14.29
N TYR A 188 -22.42 -8.60 -13.04
CA TYR A 188 -21.08 -8.74 -12.47
C TYR A 188 -21.07 -9.73 -11.28
N PRO A 189 -21.32 -11.03 -11.51
CA PRO A 189 -21.35 -12.02 -10.44
C PRO A 189 -19.94 -12.23 -9.84
N ALA A 190 -19.87 -12.55 -8.55
CA ALA A 190 -18.61 -12.81 -7.84
C ALA A 190 -17.80 -13.97 -8.45
N ARG A 191 -18.47 -14.96 -9.07
CA ARG A 191 -17.82 -16.13 -9.68
C ARG A 191 -17.12 -15.83 -11.02
N GLN A 192 -17.18 -14.59 -11.51
CA GLN A 192 -16.43 -14.21 -12.71
C GLN A 192 -15.04 -13.70 -12.32
N ALA A 193 -13.99 -14.41 -12.74
CA ALA A 193 -12.61 -14.08 -12.37
C ALA A 193 -12.24 -12.62 -12.63
N SER A 194 -12.65 -12.04 -13.77
CA SER A 194 -12.33 -10.66 -14.14
C SER A 194 -12.79 -9.60 -13.13
N GLN A 195 -13.71 -9.93 -12.22
CA GLN A 195 -14.14 -9.03 -11.15
C GLN A 195 -13.06 -8.82 -10.08
N TRP A 196 -12.11 -9.75 -9.97
CA TRP A 196 -11.09 -9.79 -8.92
C TRP A 196 -9.72 -9.26 -9.36
N LEU A 197 -9.64 -8.68 -10.56
CA LEU A 197 -8.43 -8.03 -11.05
C LEU A 197 -8.10 -6.76 -10.25
N PHE A 198 -6.81 -6.42 -10.19
CA PHE A 198 -6.27 -5.19 -9.60
C PHE A 198 -6.51 -5.05 -8.08
N ASP A 199 -6.35 -6.17 -7.38
CA ASP A 199 -6.41 -6.31 -5.92
C ASP A 199 -7.54 -5.50 -5.28
N ARG A 200 -8.77 -5.94 -5.57
CA ARG A 200 -9.97 -5.32 -5.01
C ARG A 200 -9.91 -5.19 -3.47
N PRO A 201 -9.46 -6.20 -2.70
CA PRO A 201 -9.29 -6.04 -1.25
C PRO A 201 -8.33 -4.90 -0.87
N GLN A 202 -7.17 -4.79 -1.53
CA GLN A 202 -6.20 -3.71 -1.29
C GLN A 202 -6.84 -2.32 -1.34
N ALA A 203 -7.61 -2.03 -2.40
CA ALA A 203 -8.23 -0.72 -2.59
C ALA A 203 -9.26 -0.37 -1.48
N ILE A 204 -9.95 -1.36 -0.90
CA ILE A 204 -10.91 -1.14 0.19
C ILE A 204 -10.20 -1.04 1.55
N TYR A 205 -9.10 -1.77 1.75
CA TYR A 205 -8.24 -1.57 2.92
C TYR A 205 -7.62 -0.17 2.91
N GLN A 206 -7.10 0.31 1.78
CA GLN A 206 -6.60 1.69 1.65
C GLN A 206 -7.67 2.72 2.02
N LEU A 207 -8.92 2.50 1.61
CA LEU A 207 -10.03 3.38 2.00
C LEU A 207 -10.24 3.40 3.52
N PHE A 208 -10.23 2.24 4.19
CA PHE A 208 -10.27 2.17 5.65
C PHE A 208 -9.10 2.93 6.28
N LEU A 209 -7.88 2.63 5.84
CA LEU A 209 -6.66 3.21 6.38
C LEU A 209 -6.69 4.74 6.29
N MET A 210 -7.16 5.28 5.16
CA MET A 210 -7.15 6.72 4.90
C MET A 210 -8.37 7.47 5.48
N SER A 211 -9.47 6.78 5.79
CA SER A 211 -10.70 7.40 6.31
C SER A 211 -10.98 7.11 7.78
N GLY A 212 -10.37 6.06 8.35
CA GLY A 212 -10.63 5.58 9.71
C GLY A 212 -12.00 4.93 9.92
N GLU A 213 -12.79 4.69 8.86
CA GLU A 213 -14.15 4.15 9.01
C GLU A 213 -14.19 2.62 9.00
N ASN A 214 -14.50 2.01 10.15
CA ASN A 214 -14.53 0.56 10.35
C ASN A 214 -15.45 -0.23 9.41
N GLN A 215 -16.45 0.40 8.79
CA GLN A 215 -17.26 -0.26 7.76
C GLN A 215 -16.39 -0.75 6.61
N TRP A 216 -15.36 0.00 6.21
CA TRP A 216 -14.48 -0.36 5.12
C TRP A 216 -13.53 -1.49 5.52
N LEU A 217 -13.04 -1.52 6.76
CA LEU A 217 -12.29 -2.66 7.29
C LEU A 217 -13.13 -3.95 7.21
N THR A 218 -14.39 -3.88 7.65
CA THR A 218 -15.32 -5.02 7.58
C THR A 218 -15.54 -5.49 6.13
N LYS A 219 -15.70 -4.57 5.18
CA LYS A 219 -15.87 -4.90 3.76
C LYS A 219 -14.60 -5.47 3.14
N ALA A 220 -13.43 -4.91 3.46
CA ALA A 220 -12.14 -5.39 2.98
C ALA A 220 -11.87 -6.82 3.47
N ASN A 221 -12.11 -7.09 4.76
CA ASN A 221 -11.98 -8.42 5.36
C ASN A 221 -12.82 -9.47 4.60
N LYS A 222 -14.08 -9.16 4.28
CA LYS A 222 -14.95 -10.08 3.51
C LYS A 222 -14.45 -10.33 2.08
N LEU A 223 -13.85 -9.32 1.45
CA LEU A 223 -13.28 -9.47 0.10
C LEU A 223 -11.98 -10.28 0.14
N ALA A 224 -11.13 -10.06 1.13
CA ALA A 224 -9.90 -10.83 1.35
C ALA A 224 -10.24 -12.30 1.65
N GLU A 225 -11.22 -12.56 2.53
CA GLU A 225 -11.72 -13.89 2.86
C GLU A 225 -12.24 -14.63 1.61
N PHE A 226 -13.03 -13.96 0.76
CA PHE A 226 -13.44 -14.55 -0.52
C PHE A 226 -12.22 -14.95 -1.35
N TYR A 227 -11.23 -14.07 -1.48
CA TYR A 227 -10.04 -14.34 -2.27
C TYR A 227 -9.24 -15.51 -1.70
N ILE A 228 -9.00 -15.55 -0.38
CA ILE A 228 -8.36 -16.66 0.35
C ILE A 228 -9.05 -17.99 0.05
N ASN A 229 -10.38 -18.03 0.16
CA ASN A 229 -11.20 -19.22 -0.10
C ASN A 229 -11.24 -19.65 -1.57
N ASN A 230 -10.72 -18.82 -2.49
CA ASN A 230 -10.64 -19.10 -3.93
C ASN A 230 -9.19 -19.24 -4.41
N ILE A 231 -8.23 -19.40 -3.50
CA ILE A 231 -6.87 -19.84 -3.81
C ILE A 231 -6.73 -21.30 -3.39
N ASP A 232 -6.43 -22.16 -4.36
CA ASP A 232 -6.21 -23.58 -4.09
C ASP A 232 -4.84 -23.86 -3.46
N GLU A 233 -4.56 -25.13 -3.18
CA GLU A 233 -3.30 -25.56 -2.56
C GLU A 233 -2.07 -25.24 -3.42
N SER A 234 -2.22 -25.14 -4.74
CA SER A 234 -1.15 -24.78 -5.68
C SER A 234 -0.91 -23.27 -5.81
N GLY A 235 -1.73 -22.44 -5.13
CA GLY A 235 -1.70 -20.99 -5.26
C GLY A 235 -2.45 -20.45 -6.48
N LEU A 236 -3.20 -21.28 -7.21
CA LEU A 236 -4.00 -20.85 -8.36
C LEU A 236 -5.33 -20.25 -7.90
N PHE A 237 -5.74 -19.17 -8.56
CA PHE A 237 -7.07 -18.59 -8.36
C PHE A 237 -8.13 -19.42 -9.08
N VAL A 238 -8.95 -20.15 -8.33
CA VAL A 238 -9.83 -21.23 -8.85
C VAL A 238 -10.87 -20.78 -9.88
N LEU A 239 -11.20 -19.49 -9.91
CA LEU A 239 -12.11 -18.94 -10.92
C LEU A 239 -11.45 -18.80 -12.31
N LYS A 240 -10.14 -19.06 -12.42
CA LYS A 240 -9.36 -19.03 -13.65
C LYS A 240 -8.66 -20.39 -13.84
N LYS A 241 -9.04 -21.10 -14.91
CA LYS A 241 -8.52 -22.46 -15.19
C LYS A 241 -7.02 -22.53 -15.51
N ASN A 242 -6.51 -21.50 -16.19
CA ASN A 242 -5.11 -21.45 -16.62
C ASN A 242 -4.34 -20.47 -15.73
N PHE A 243 -3.07 -20.77 -15.47
CA PHE A 243 -2.21 -19.82 -14.80
C PHE A 243 -2.17 -18.49 -15.53
N ASP A 244 -2.35 -17.41 -14.77
CA ASP A 244 -2.25 -16.06 -15.27
C ASP A 244 -1.84 -15.18 -14.07
N PRO A 245 -0.60 -14.69 -14.03
CA PRO A 245 -0.05 -13.94 -12.89
C PRO A 245 -0.91 -12.76 -12.48
N LYS A 246 -1.68 -12.19 -13.41
CA LYS A 246 -2.54 -11.04 -13.15
C LYS A 246 -3.70 -11.31 -12.20
N TYR A 247 -3.88 -12.55 -11.73
CA TYR A 247 -4.84 -12.93 -10.69
C TYR A 247 -4.20 -13.17 -9.33
N LEU A 248 -2.87 -13.05 -9.21
CA LEU A 248 -2.18 -13.09 -7.93
C LEU A 248 -2.30 -11.70 -7.28
N MET A 249 -3.11 -11.60 -6.23
CA MET A 249 -3.47 -10.36 -5.51
C MET A 249 -2.90 -10.36 -4.09
N PRO A 250 -1.68 -9.84 -3.88
CA PRO A 250 -0.94 -10.05 -2.64
C PRO A 250 -1.16 -8.97 -1.58
N LYS A 251 -1.41 -7.72 -1.96
CA LYS A 251 -1.45 -6.59 -1.01
C LYS A 251 -2.70 -6.64 -0.13
N GLY A 252 -3.81 -7.12 -0.67
CA GLY A 252 -5.00 -7.46 0.11
C GLY A 252 -4.72 -8.45 1.25
N LEU A 253 -3.91 -9.49 0.98
CA LEU A 253 -3.50 -10.49 1.97
C LEU A 253 -2.50 -9.92 2.99
N LEU A 254 -1.54 -9.14 2.52
CA LEU A 254 -0.58 -8.44 3.38
C LEU A 254 -1.30 -7.55 4.39
N TYR A 255 -2.23 -6.71 3.92
CA TYR A 255 -2.98 -5.81 4.80
C TYR A 255 -3.91 -6.57 5.74
N ARG A 256 -4.52 -7.66 5.27
CA ARG A 256 -5.31 -8.55 6.12
C ARG A 256 -4.47 -9.08 7.28
N TYR A 257 -3.26 -9.58 7.03
CA TYR A 257 -2.37 -10.03 8.10
C TYR A 257 -1.96 -8.89 9.04
N LEU A 258 -1.45 -7.77 8.49
CA LEU A 258 -0.94 -6.67 9.32
C LEU A 258 -2.03 -6.02 10.19
N LEU A 259 -3.30 -6.08 9.79
CA LEU A 259 -4.42 -5.49 10.53
C LEU A 259 -5.13 -6.46 11.48
N THR A 260 -4.96 -7.77 11.33
CA THR A 260 -5.74 -8.78 12.08
C THR A 260 -4.95 -9.99 12.56
N GLY A 261 -3.67 -10.12 12.19
CA GLY A 261 -2.86 -11.30 12.49
C GLY A 261 -3.28 -12.57 11.72
N ASP A 262 -4.16 -12.45 10.70
CA ASP A 262 -4.76 -13.59 9.97
C ASP A 262 -3.73 -14.53 9.35
N VAL A 263 -3.51 -15.66 10.01
CA VAL A 263 -2.54 -16.67 9.59
C VAL A 263 -2.89 -17.31 8.25
N GLU A 264 -4.16 -17.40 7.88
CA GLU A 264 -4.58 -17.93 6.57
C GLU A 264 -4.27 -16.94 5.45
N ALA A 265 -4.33 -15.62 5.72
CA ALA A 265 -3.84 -14.62 4.79
C ALA A 265 -2.34 -14.78 4.52
N LYS A 266 -1.53 -15.01 5.57
CA LYS A 266 -0.08 -15.26 5.45
C LYS A 266 0.22 -16.56 4.69
N LYS A 267 -0.49 -17.66 4.98
CA LYS A 267 -0.34 -18.94 4.26
C LYS A 267 -0.75 -18.81 2.79
N THR A 268 -1.83 -18.08 2.51
CA THR A 268 -2.28 -17.83 1.14
C THR A 268 -1.27 -16.98 0.38
N LEU A 269 -0.67 -15.99 1.03
CA LEU A 269 0.40 -15.18 0.43
C LEU A 269 1.61 -16.04 0.05
N LYS A 270 1.99 -17.02 0.89
CA LYS A 270 3.01 -18.01 0.56
C LYS A 270 2.65 -18.83 -0.69
N ARG A 271 1.44 -19.40 -0.74
CA ARG A 271 0.98 -20.20 -1.89
C ARG A 271 1.02 -19.42 -3.20
N ILE A 272 0.55 -18.17 -3.20
CA ILE A 272 0.61 -17.35 -4.41
C ILE A 272 2.04 -16.90 -4.76
N PHE A 273 2.94 -16.78 -3.76
CA PHE A 273 4.36 -16.55 -4.01
C PHE A 273 5.00 -17.74 -4.71
N GLU A 274 4.82 -18.95 -4.18
CA GLU A 274 5.30 -20.18 -4.82
C GLU A 274 4.76 -20.30 -6.25
N ARG A 275 3.47 -20.00 -6.45
CA ARG A 275 2.86 -19.98 -7.78
C ARG A 275 3.41 -18.88 -8.70
N SER A 276 3.86 -17.76 -8.16
CA SER A 276 4.41 -16.65 -8.94
C SER A 276 5.78 -16.96 -9.54
N LEU A 277 6.45 -18.04 -9.09
CA LEU A 277 7.73 -18.50 -9.64
C LEU A 277 7.58 -19.08 -11.05
N ASP A 278 6.37 -19.51 -11.45
CA ASP A 278 6.07 -19.98 -12.81
C ASP A 278 6.10 -18.85 -13.85
N TRP A 279 6.05 -17.59 -13.40
CA TRP A 279 6.26 -16.45 -14.28
C TRP A 279 7.76 -16.23 -14.48
N ASP A 280 8.26 -16.29 -15.69
CA ASP A 280 9.63 -15.85 -15.96
C ASP A 280 9.69 -14.31 -16.10
N GLU A 281 10.66 -13.68 -15.47
CA GLU A 281 10.85 -12.25 -15.37
C GLU A 281 11.44 -11.63 -16.64
N SER A 282 12.19 -12.43 -17.41
CA SER A 282 12.89 -11.97 -18.60
C SER A 282 11.96 -11.99 -19.82
N TYR A 283 12.06 -10.96 -20.65
CA TYR A 283 11.35 -10.90 -21.92
C TYR A 283 12.22 -11.46 -23.05
N SER A 284 11.57 -12.07 -24.04
CA SER A 284 12.14 -12.37 -25.36
C SER A 284 11.00 -12.53 -26.37
N LEU A 285 11.27 -12.37 -27.67
CA LEU A 285 10.23 -12.53 -28.72
C LEU A 285 9.60 -13.93 -28.72
N GLY A 286 10.36 -14.97 -28.34
CA GLY A 286 9.87 -16.35 -28.31
C GLY A 286 8.92 -16.66 -27.14
N ARG A 287 8.78 -15.75 -26.18
CA ARG A 287 8.03 -15.98 -24.93
C ARG A 287 6.51 -16.01 -25.12
N GLY A 288 5.99 -15.29 -26.11
CA GLY A 288 4.55 -15.08 -26.27
C GLY A 288 4.04 -13.93 -25.39
N PHE A 289 2.90 -14.12 -24.71
CA PHE A 289 2.20 -13.05 -23.98
C PHE A 289 3.02 -12.54 -22.78
N TRP A 290 3.34 -11.24 -22.80
CA TRP A 290 4.07 -10.55 -21.73
C TRP A 290 3.68 -9.08 -21.71
N THR A 291 3.45 -8.54 -20.52
CA THR A 291 3.17 -7.11 -20.31
C THR A 291 3.76 -6.64 -18.99
N GLU A 292 3.90 -5.33 -18.82
CA GLU A 292 4.30 -4.72 -17.55
C GLU A 292 3.34 -5.07 -16.44
N ARG A 293 2.07 -5.34 -16.75
CA ARG A 293 1.06 -5.78 -15.79
C ARG A 293 1.37 -7.17 -15.23
N ASN A 294 1.87 -8.09 -16.04
CA ASN A 294 2.28 -9.41 -15.54
C ASN A 294 3.53 -9.29 -14.66
N GLN A 295 4.50 -8.48 -15.09
CA GLN A 295 5.69 -8.17 -14.30
C GLN A 295 5.34 -7.51 -12.96
N ALA A 296 4.40 -6.56 -12.98
CA ALA A 296 3.89 -5.89 -11.78
C ALA A 296 3.23 -6.87 -10.81
N ALA A 297 2.46 -7.84 -11.31
CA ALA A 297 1.82 -8.84 -10.45
C ALA A 297 2.86 -9.73 -9.78
N ALA A 298 3.85 -10.23 -10.53
CA ALA A 298 4.95 -11.02 -9.98
C ALA A 298 5.77 -10.23 -8.94
N LEU A 299 6.12 -8.97 -9.25
CA LEU A 299 6.88 -8.13 -8.32
C LEU A 299 6.08 -7.84 -7.04
N ASN A 300 4.80 -7.48 -7.16
CA ASN A 300 3.96 -7.21 -6.00
C ASN A 300 3.85 -8.43 -5.07
N VAL A 301 3.79 -9.64 -5.63
CA VAL A 301 3.71 -10.87 -4.82
C VAL A 301 5.02 -11.08 -4.08
N ALA A 302 6.15 -11.01 -4.78
CA ALA A 302 7.47 -11.20 -4.18
C ALA A 302 7.75 -10.15 -3.09
N VAL A 303 7.50 -8.86 -3.37
CA VAL A 303 7.65 -7.77 -2.38
C VAL A 303 6.77 -7.99 -1.17
N SER A 304 5.48 -8.29 -1.35
CA SER A 304 4.55 -8.46 -0.22
C SER A 304 4.91 -9.67 0.65
N TYR A 305 5.34 -10.77 0.04
CA TYR A 305 5.74 -11.97 0.76
C TYR A 305 7.06 -11.76 1.52
N TRP A 306 8.09 -11.21 0.85
CA TRP A 306 9.36 -10.83 1.49
C TRP A 306 9.15 -9.88 2.66
N GLU A 307 8.34 -8.84 2.45
CA GLU A 307 8.05 -7.81 3.45
C GLU A 307 7.45 -8.39 4.73
N LEU A 308 6.69 -9.49 4.62
CA LEU A 308 6.02 -10.14 5.74
C LEU A 308 6.85 -11.23 6.41
N THR A 309 7.79 -11.84 5.68
CA THR A 309 8.45 -13.09 6.10
C THR A 309 9.96 -13.00 6.20
N HIS A 310 10.57 -11.97 5.60
CA HIS A 310 12.01 -11.85 5.40
C HIS A 310 12.61 -13.03 4.64
N ASP A 311 11.80 -13.74 3.85
CA ASP A 311 12.22 -14.89 3.06
C ASP A 311 13.26 -14.47 2.01
N GLU A 312 14.45 -15.08 2.07
CA GLU A 312 15.57 -14.73 1.19
C GLU A 312 15.29 -15.08 -0.27
N ALA A 313 14.56 -16.16 -0.55
CA ALA A 313 14.20 -16.53 -1.92
C ALA A 313 13.24 -15.49 -2.52
N ALA A 314 12.35 -14.92 -1.71
CA ALA A 314 11.52 -13.80 -2.12
C ALA A 314 12.35 -12.55 -2.43
N LEU A 315 13.40 -12.26 -1.65
CA LEU A 315 14.31 -11.15 -1.96
C LEU A 315 15.10 -11.37 -3.25
N VAL A 316 15.62 -12.58 -3.47
CA VAL A 316 16.26 -12.96 -4.74
C VAL A 316 15.29 -12.76 -5.90
N ARG A 317 14.04 -13.22 -5.74
CA ARG A 317 13.00 -13.06 -6.74
C ARG A 317 12.70 -11.59 -7.08
N ILE A 318 12.64 -10.72 -6.07
CA ILE A 318 12.48 -9.27 -6.26
C ILE A 318 13.64 -8.72 -7.10
N ASN A 319 14.88 -9.08 -6.73
CA ASN A 319 16.07 -8.61 -7.43
C ASN A 319 16.06 -9.03 -8.90
N ASN A 320 15.77 -10.30 -9.19
CA ASN A 320 15.72 -10.77 -10.57
C ASN A 320 14.66 -10.02 -11.41
N ILE A 321 13.46 -9.81 -10.85
CA ILE A 321 12.40 -9.08 -11.54
C ILE A 321 12.81 -7.63 -11.80
N ILE A 322 13.45 -6.97 -10.83
CA ILE A 322 13.94 -5.61 -10.99
C ILE A 322 15.05 -5.56 -12.06
N ASP A 323 16.01 -6.48 -12.01
CA ASP A 323 17.14 -6.54 -12.95
C ASP A 323 16.66 -6.82 -14.38
N ALA A 324 15.69 -7.71 -14.56
CA ALA A 324 15.03 -7.92 -15.85
C ALA A 324 14.31 -6.64 -16.31
N SER A 325 13.61 -5.94 -15.42
CA SER A 325 12.94 -4.67 -15.75
C SER A 325 13.93 -3.58 -16.14
N VAL A 326 15.09 -3.51 -15.47
CA VAL A 326 16.22 -2.62 -15.80
C VAL A 326 16.76 -2.96 -17.18
N ALA A 327 17.02 -4.24 -17.46
CA ALA A 327 17.50 -4.67 -18.77
C ALA A 327 16.53 -4.24 -19.88
N MET A 328 15.23 -4.52 -19.75
CA MET A 328 14.22 -4.13 -20.74
C MET A 328 14.08 -2.61 -20.91
N THR A 329 14.33 -1.84 -19.86
CA THR A 329 14.16 -0.38 -19.87
C THR A 329 15.35 0.35 -20.45
N PHE A 330 16.56 -0.11 -20.14
CA PHE A 330 17.82 0.58 -20.45
C PHE A 330 18.68 -0.13 -21.51
N ASN A 331 18.42 -1.41 -21.78
CA ASN A 331 19.10 -2.22 -22.79
C ASN A 331 18.06 -3.06 -23.56
N PRO A 332 17.10 -2.44 -24.27
CA PRO A 332 16.01 -3.16 -24.91
C PRO A 332 16.53 -4.17 -25.96
N ASP A 333 15.86 -5.31 -26.06
CA ASP A 333 16.20 -6.38 -27.01
C ASP A 333 15.95 -5.98 -28.47
N ASN A 334 16.36 -6.86 -29.40
CA ASN A 334 16.01 -6.79 -30.83
C ASN A 334 16.46 -5.49 -31.54
N ASN A 335 17.50 -4.83 -31.02
CA ASN A 335 17.96 -3.52 -31.49
C ASN A 335 16.88 -2.43 -31.45
N TRP A 336 15.86 -2.59 -30.61
CA TRP A 336 14.82 -1.59 -30.43
C TRP A 336 15.39 -0.28 -29.89
N PRO A 337 14.80 0.86 -30.26
CA PRO A 337 15.30 2.15 -29.80
C PRO A 337 15.14 2.28 -28.28
N LEU A 338 16.14 2.86 -27.61
CA LEU A 338 16.05 3.18 -26.19
C LEU A 338 15.00 4.28 -25.96
N ARG A 339 13.94 3.96 -25.21
CA ARG A 339 12.84 4.89 -24.89
C ARG A 339 12.61 5.16 -23.39
N GLY A 340 13.20 4.36 -22.49
CA GLY A 340 12.99 4.52 -21.05
C GLY A 340 11.71 3.85 -20.51
N CYS A 341 11.25 2.79 -21.16
CA CYS A 341 10.17 1.91 -20.69
C CYS A 341 10.55 0.44 -20.90
N PRO A 342 9.97 -0.52 -20.16
CA PRO A 342 10.26 -1.94 -20.32
C PRO A 342 9.58 -2.48 -21.58
N GLN A 343 10.31 -2.42 -22.69
CA GLN A 343 9.78 -2.71 -24.03
C GLN A 343 9.48 -4.19 -24.23
N HIS A 344 8.35 -4.46 -24.87
CA HIS A 344 7.92 -5.79 -25.30
C HIS A 344 7.17 -5.66 -26.64
N GLY A 345 6.94 -6.78 -27.34
CA GLY A 345 6.29 -6.74 -28.65
C GLY A 345 4.82 -6.34 -28.53
N TYR A 346 4.29 -5.59 -29.50
CA TYR A 346 2.87 -5.25 -29.57
C TYR A 346 1.98 -6.50 -29.53
N LYS A 347 2.39 -7.55 -30.26
CA LYS A 347 1.74 -8.87 -30.21
C LYS A 347 1.76 -9.52 -28.84
N SER A 348 2.82 -9.35 -28.06
CA SER A 348 2.87 -9.82 -26.66
C SER A 348 1.89 -9.05 -25.77
N HIS A 349 1.60 -7.79 -26.10
CA HIS A 349 0.67 -6.93 -25.38
C HIS A 349 -0.80 -7.24 -25.68
N GLU A 350 -1.14 -7.22 -26.97
CA GLU A 350 -2.52 -7.27 -27.46
C GLU A 350 -2.97 -8.70 -27.83
N GLY A 351 -2.02 -9.61 -28.03
CA GLY A 351 -2.29 -10.98 -28.51
C GLY A 351 -2.51 -11.06 -30.02
N TRP A 352 -2.36 -9.95 -30.75
CA TRP A 352 -2.43 -9.83 -32.20
C TRP A 352 -1.47 -8.72 -32.67
N GLY A 353 -1.21 -8.64 -33.97
CA GLY A 353 -0.27 -7.66 -34.54
C GLY A 353 1.13 -8.24 -34.75
N ASP A 354 2.14 -7.38 -34.71
CA ASP A 354 3.54 -7.71 -34.97
C ASP A 354 4.42 -7.59 -33.71
N ASP A 355 5.70 -7.91 -33.88
CA ASP A 355 6.69 -7.88 -32.80
C ASP A 355 7.39 -6.51 -32.69
N THR A 356 6.77 -5.42 -33.17
CA THR A 356 7.32 -4.07 -32.97
C THR A 356 7.24 -3.66 -31.50
N PRO A 357 8.20 -2.85 -31.01
CA PRO A 357 8.28 -2.51 -29.60
C PRO A 357 7.10 -1.63 -29.15
N ALA A 358 6.53 -1.98 -28.00
CA ALA A 358 5.46 -1.25 -27.35
C ALA A 358 5.66 -1.17 -25.84
N CYS A 359 5.03 -0.16 -25.23
CA CYS A 359 4.93 0.05 -23.79
C CYS A 359 3.56 0.63 -23.42
N SER A 360 3.06 0.37 -22.22
CA SER A 360 1.79 0.93 -21.73
C SER A 360 2.00 1.84 -20.52
N PRO A 361 1.73 3.16 -20.62
CA PRO A 361 1.74 4.09 -19.49
C PRO A 361 0.92 3.60 -18.29
N TRP A 362 -0.26 3.05 -18.56
CA TRP A 362 -1.14 2.46 -17.55
C TRP A 362 -0.49 1.24 -16.86
N MET A 363 0.03 0.28 -17.62
CA MET A 363 0.60 -0.92 -17.01
C MET A 363 1.92 -0.64 -16.29
N MET A 364 2.70 0.34 -16.76
CA MET A 364 3.84 0.86 -16.02
C MET A 364 3.43 1.49 -14.68
N ALA A 365 2.25 2.10 -14.56
CA ALA A 365 1.77 2.58 -13.27
C ALA A 365 1.54 1.44 -12.26
N LEU A 366 1.14 0.25 -12.72
CA LEU A 366 1.05 -0.95 -11.89
C LEU A 366 2.44 -1.44 -11.43
N LEU A 367 3.40 -1.47 -12.36
CA LEU A 367 4.78 -1.88 -12.05
C LEU A 367 5.46 -0.88 -11.12
N GLY A 368 5.27 0.41 -11.39
CA GLY A 368 5.75 1.52 -10.59
C GLY A 368 5.22 1.50 -9.16
N ASP A 369 4.02 0.99 -8.91
CA ASP A 369 3.49 0.83 -7.56
C ASP A 369 4.19 -0.27 -6.74
N ALA A 370 4.61 -1.36 -7.40
CA ALA A 370 5.39 -2.41 -6.77
C ALA A 370 6.82 -1.93 -6.49
N LEU A 371 7.45 -1.28 -7.48
CA LEU A 371 8.77 -0.65 -7.36
C LEU A 371 8.78 0.40 -6.24
N TRP A 372 7.74 1.24 -6.17
CA TRP A 372 7.61 2.29 -5.18
C TRP A 372 7.59 1.72 -3.76
N ARG A 373 6.79 0.67 -3.53
CA ARG A 373 6.75 0.01 -2.22
C ARG A 373 8.12 -0.56 -1.85
N PHE A 374 8.80 -1.24 -2.77
CA PHE A 374 10.13 -1.78 -2.50
C PHE A 374 11.16 -0.67 -2.22
N TYR A 375 11.11 0.42 -2.99
CA TYR A 375 11.93 1.61 -2.76
C TYR A 375 11.67 2.22 -1.37
N GLN A 376 10.42 2.37 -0.94
CA GLN A 376 10.11 2.90 0.40
C GLN A 376 10.60 1.98 1.53
N LEU A 377 10.63 0.67 1.31
CA LEU A 377 11.11 -0.30 2.30
C LEU A 377 12.64 -0.36 2.39
N THR A 378 13.36 -0.10 1.30
CA THR A 378 14.80 -0.43 1.19
C THR A 378 15.71 0.73 0.77
N GLY A 379 15.14 1.75 0.12
CA GLY A 379 15.90 2.76 -0.61
C GLY A 379 16.54 2.26 -1.91
N ASP A 380 16.09 1.12 -2.48
CA ASP A 380 16.69 0.54 -3.68
C ASP A 380 16.71 1.53 -4.86
N VAL A 381 17.92 1.89 -5.28
CA VAL A 381 18.15 2.92 -6.31
C VAL A 381 17.71 2.46 -7.69
N ARG A 382 17.73 1.15 -8.00
CA ARG A 382 17.28 0.63 -9.29
C ARG A 382 15.77 0.81 -9.43
N ALA A 383 15.02 0.51 -8.37
CA ALA A 383 13.59 0.77 -8.31
C ALA A 383 13.26 2.26 -8.50
N ALA A 384 14.01 3.15 -7.84
CA ALA A 384 13.86 4.58 -8.02
C ALA A 384 14.17 5.04 -9.47
N SER A 385 15.27 4.56 -10.06
CA SER A 385 15.65 4.88 -11.45
C SER A 385 14.63 4.39 -12.47
N LEU A 386 14.02 3.23 -12.27
CA LEU A 386 12.93 2.74 -13.13
C LEU A 386 11.70 3.63 -13.06
N ILE A 387 11.24 3.98 -11.85
CA ILE A 387 10.10 4.88 -11.67
C ILE A 387 10.36 6.23 -12.34
N ASP A 388 11.59 6.73 -12.21
CA ASP A 388 12.00 7.98 -12.83
C ASP A 388 11.96 7.91 -14.37
N ALA A 389 12.57 6.87 -14.94
CA ALA A 389 12.55 6.61 -16.39
C ALA A 389 11.12 6.48 -16.93
N PHE A 390 10.21 5.82 -16.19
CA PHE A 390 8.81 5.72 -16.60
C PHE A 390 8.12 7.08 -16.63
N GLY A 391 8.43 7.96 -15.68
CA GLY A 391 7.93 9.33 -15.67
C GLY A 391 8.39 10.12 -16.91
N ASP A 392 9.68 10.02 -17.24
CA ASP A 392 10.25 10.66 -18.42
C ASP A 392 9.67 10.07 -19.72
N PHE A 393 9.49 8.75 -19.81
CA PHE A 393 8.84 8.11 -20.96
C PHE A 393 7.42 8.64 -21.16
N ILE A 394 6.62 8.73 -20.10
CA ILE A 394 5.23 9.18 -20.19
C ILE A 394 5.18 10.64 -20.61
N LEU A 395 6.06 11.48 -20.07
CA LEU A 395 6.17 12.88 -20.46
C LEU A 395 6.47 13.04 -21.96
N ASN A 396 7.38 12.23 -22.50
CA ASN A 396 7.87 12.39 -23.88
C ASN A 396 7.02 11.66 -24.94
N TYR A 397 6.39 10.54 -24.57
CA TYR A 397 5.76 9.63 -25.55
C TYR A 397 4.37 9.14 -25.13
N GLY A 398 4.09 9.12 -23.83
CA GLY A 398 2.92 8.46 -23.25
C GLY A 398 1.65 9.29 -23.16
N ILE A 399 1.58 10.46 -23.83
CA ILE A 399 0.42 11.34 -23.80
C ILE A 399 -0.05 11.77 -25.19
N TYR A 400 -1.30 12.18 -25.27
CA TYR A 400 -1.87 12.91 -26.41
C TYR A 400 -2.89 13.94 -25.89
N TYR A 401 -3.34 14.84 -26.75
CA TYR A 401 -4.33 15.85 -26.40
C TYR A 401 -5.70 15.47 -26.92
N GLY A 402 -6.71 15.55 -26.04
CA GLY A 402 -8.10 15.48 -26.48
C GLY A 402 -8.47 16.66 -27.37
N ASP A 403 -9.60 16.57 -28.06
CA ASP A 403 -10.12 17.67 -28.84
C ASP A 403 -10.99 18.63 -27.98
N ALA A 404 -11.56 19.65 -28.64
CA ALA A 404 -12.40 20.65 -28.00
C ALA A 404 -13.63 20.06 -27.26
N ARG A 405 -14.12 18.88 -27.65
CA ARG A 405 -15.29 18.22 -27.03
C ARG A 405 -14.98 17.72 -25.63
N VAL A 406 -13.72 17.37 -25.37
CA VAL A 406 -13.22 17.00 -24.03
C VAL A 406 -12.37 18.12 -23.41
N LYS A 407 -12.43 19.34 -23.97
CA LYS A 407 -11.73 20.54 -23.51
C LYS A 407 -10.21 20.50 -23.62
N ASN A 408 -9.68 19.84 -24.65
CA ASN A 408 -8.24 19.78 -24.90
C ASN A 408 -7.41 19.28 -23.70
N ILE A 409 -7.98 18.39 -22.89
CA ILE A 409 -7.29 17.79 -21.75
C ILE A 409 -6.09 16.95 -22.23
N VAL A 410 -5.06 16.85 -21.39
CA VAL A 410 -3.94 15.92 -21.59
C VAL A 410 -4.40 14.51 -21.24
N ILE A 411 -4.18 13.53 -22.08
CA ILE A 411 -4.67 12.16 -21.88
C ILE A 411 -3.48 11.20 -21.96
N ALA A 412 -3.35 10.32 -20.97
CA ALA A 412 -2.37 9.25 -21.03
C ALA A 412 -2.79 8.21 -22.08
N LYS A 413 -1.87 7.81 -22.95
CA LYS A 413 -2.12 6.76 -23.93
C LYS A 413 -2.32 5.41 -23.21
N TYR A 414 -3.21 4.59 -23.74
CA TYR A 414 -3.35 3.20 -23.30
C TYR A 414 -2.09 2.37 -23.63
N ILE A 415 -1.57 2.56 -24.85
CA ILE A 415 -0.36 1.94 -25.37
C ILE A 415 0.40 2.95 -26.22
N VAL A 416 1.73 2.82 -26.22
CA VAL A 416 2.64 3.53 -27.13
C VAL A 416 3.25 2.47 -28.01
N SER A 417 2.98 2.53 -29.32
CA SER A 417 3.70 1.72 -30.30
C SER A 417 4.87 2.54 -30.81
N ILE A 418 6.08 2.08 -30.52
CA ILE A 418 7.29 2.91 -30.62
C ILE A 418 7.72 3.12 -32.07
N GLU A 419 7.43 2.16 -32.95
CA GLU A 419 7.79 2.19 -34.36
C GLU A 419 6.56 2.30 -35.29
N ASN A 420 5.35 1.95 -34.80
CA ASN A 420 4.14 1.95 -35.61
C ASN A 420 2.97 2.68 -34.93
N PRO A 421 2.91 4.03 -35.02
CA PRO A 421 1.85 4.82 -34.40
C PRO A 421 0.43 4.46 -34.86
N GLU A 422 0.25 3.80 -36.02
CA GLU A 422 -1.07 3.37 -36.50
C GLU A 422 -1.69 2.28 -35.61
N GLN A 423 -0.86 1.58 -34.82
CA GLN A 423 -1.31 0.60 -33.83
C GLN A 423 -1.82 1.24 -32.53
N GLU A 424 -1.70 2.56 -32.37
CA GLU A 424 -2.20 3.28 -31.21
C GLU A 424 -3.67 3.68 -31.38
N GLU A 425 -4.58 3.00 -30.67
CA GLU A 425 -5.99 3.39 -30.61
C GLU A 425 -6.20 4.54 -29.61
N LEU A 426 -6.04 5.78 -30.05
CA LEU A 426 -6.25 6.96 -29.20
C LEU A 426 -7.75 7.20 -28.93
N ASN A 427 -8.21 6.97 -27.70
CA ASN A 427 -9.62 7.07 -27.34
C ASN A 427 -9.88 8.09 -26.24
N GLN A 428 -10.13 9.34 -26.65
CA GLN A 428 -10.35 10.47 -25.72
C GLN A 428 -11.56 10.32 -24.77
N TRP A 429 -12.42 9.31 -24.97
CA TRP A 429 -13.57 9.06 -24.12
C TRP A 429 -13.28 8.04 -23.01
N THR A 430 -12.41 7.07 -23.28
CA THR A 430 -12.10 5.98 -22.35
C THR A 430 -10.75 6.14 -21.68
N ASP A 431 -9.77 6.72 -22.35
CA ASP A 431 -8.40 6.81 -21.85
C ASP A 431 -8.25 7.76 -20.65
N PRO A 432 -9.06 8.83 -20.49
CA PRO A 432 -9.06 9.63 -19.25
C PRO A 432 -9.40 8.84 -17.99
N GLN A 433 -9.87 7.60 -18.11
CA GLN A 433 -10.09 6.71 -16.98
C GLN A 433 -8.80 6.27 -16.28
N HIS A 434 -7.64 6.43 -16.92
CA HIS A 434 -6.30 6.13 -16.41
C HIS A 434 -5.57 7.34 -15.80
N ALA A 435 -6.26 8.47 -15.64
CA ALA A 435 -5.65 9.69 -15.15
C ALA A 435 -5.11 9.56 -13.71
N CYS A 436 -5.77 8.81 -12.83
CA CYS A 436 -5.36 8.71 -11.41
C CYS A 436 -4.08 7.90 -11.22
N ASP A 437 -4.05 6.73 -11.84
CA ASP A 437 -2.99 5.74 -11.85
C ASP A 437 -1.73 6.29 -12.51
N VAL A 438 -1.86 6.90 -13.69
CA VAL A 438 -0.72 7.53 -14.36
C VAL A 438 -0.26 8.79 -13.62
N ALA A 439 -1.17 9.58 -13.04
CA ALA A 439 -0.78 10.67 -12.15
C ALA A 439 0.01 10.18 -10.94
N ALA A 440 -0.37 9.05 -10.33
CA ALA A 440 0.36 8.52 -9.18
C ALA A 440 1.79 8.12 -9.55
N LEU A 441 2.00 7.50 -10.71
CA LEU A 441 3.33 7.19 -11.23
C LEU A 441 4.16 8.47 -11.46
N LEU A 442 3.60 9.49 -12.12
CA LEU A 442 4.28 10.77 -12.34
C LEU A 442 4.59 11.51 -11.04
N GLY A 443 3.70 11.45 -10.05
CA GLY A 443 3.95 12.00 -8.72
C GLY A 443 5.12 11.31 -8.02
N LYS A 444 5.21 9.98 -8.13
CA LYS A 444 6.34 9.19 -7.60
C LYS A 444 7.66 9.56 -8.31
N SER A 445 7.66 9.68 -9.65
CA SER A 445 8.84 10.16 -10.41
C SER A 445 9.24 11.58 -10.01
N ALA A 446 8.29 12.53 -9.97
CA ALA A 446 8.56 13.91 -9.56
C ALA A 446 9.13 14.01 -8.13
N TYR A 447 8.66 13.16 -7.21
CA TYR A 447 9.22 13.03 -5.88
C TYR A 447 10.67 12.53 -5.91
N ILE A 448 10.96 11.45 -6.65
CA ILE A 448 12.32 10.91 -6.80
C ILE A 448 13.26 11.96 -7.37
N LYS A 449 12.86 12.66 -8.45
CA LYS A 449 13.64 13.77 -9.01
C LYS A 449 13.87 14.87 -7.99
N GLN A 450 12.86 15.25 -7.20
CA GLN A 450 13.01 16.27 -6.14
C GLN A 450 14.07 15.88 -5.09
N ILE A 451 14.00 14.65 -4.55
CA ILE A 451 14.91 14.23 -3.48
C ILE A 451 16.33 13.95 -4.00
N THR A 452 16.46 13.58 -5.27
CA THR A 452 17.75 13.41 -5.96
C THR A 452 18.29 14.70 -6.58
N LYS A 453 17.59 15.84 -6.37
CA LYS A 453 17.97 17.16 -6.89
C LYS A 453 18.06 17.24 -8.42
N GLN A 454 17.26 16.46 -9.12
CA GLN A 454 17.05 16.57 -10.56
C GLN A 454 15.90 17.54 -10.87
N ASP A 455 15.91 18.16 -12.06
CA ASP A 455 14.78 18.97 -12.50
C ASP A 455 13.52 18.12 -12.63
N ASN A 456 12.47 18.50 -11.92
CA ASN A 456 11.20 17.80 -11.94
C ASN A 456 10.06 18.66 -12.51
N PHE A 457 10.34 19.86 -13.04
CA PHE A 457 9.32 20.83 -13.41
C PHE A 457 8.31 20.27 -14.42
N MET A 458 8.78 19.65 -15.50
CA MET A 458 7.90 19.12 -16.55
C MET A 458 7.09 17.91 -16.09
N VAL A 459 7.71 16.98 -15.37
CA VAL A 459 7.03 15.81 -14.79
C VAL A 459 5.99 16.25 -13.75
N LYS A 460 6.33 17.21 -12.88
CA LYS A 460 5.42 17.81 -11.89
C LYS A 460 4.24 18.53 -12.57
N THR A 461 4.49 19.20 -13.69
CA THR A 461 3.44 19.87 -14.48
C THR A 461 2.47 18.86 -15.07
N LEU A 462 2.98 17.76 -15.65
CA LEU A 462 2.13 16.69 -16.16
C LEU A 462 1.36 15.96 -15.04
N PHE A 463 2.02 15.72 -13.90
CA PHE A 463 1.37 15.21 -12.69
C PHE A 463 0.17 16.07 -12.29
N ARG A 464 0.35 17.39 -12.21
CA ARG A 464 -0.75 18.34 -11.91
C ARG A 464 -1.91 18.20 -12.90
N ALA A 465 -1.61 18.15 -14.20
CA ALA A 465 -2.63 18.06 -15.26
C ALA A 465 -3.48 16.77 -15.19
N LEU A 466 -2.85 15.62 -14.94
CA LEU A 466 -3.59 14.35 -14.79
C LEU A 466 -4.29 14.25 -13.42
N LEU A 467 -3.70 14.81 -12.36
CA LEU A 467 -4.30 14.85 -11.04
C LEU A 467 -5.59 15.68 -11.01
N GLU A 468 -5.67 16.77 -11.77
CA GLU A 468 -6.89 17.57 -11.92
C GLU A 468 -8.04 16.74 -12.49
N GLN A 469 -7.76 15.90 -13.50
CA GLN A 469 -8.75 14.98 -14.07
C GLN A 469 -9.17 13.91 -13.06
N CYS A 470 -8.21 13.32 -12.34
CA CYS A 470 -8.48 12.37 -11.26
C CYS A 470 -9.38 13.00 -10.18
N SER A 471 -9.10 14.25 -9.81
CA SER A 471 -9.86 15.04 -8.82
C SER A 471 -11.25 15.45 -9.31
N GLY A 472 -11.57 15.27 -10.61
CA GLY A 472 -12.88 15.58 -11.18
C GLY A 472 -14.04 14.86 -10.48
N ALA A 473 -13.80 13.66 -9.94
CA ALA A 473 -14.77 12.93 -9.15
C ALA A 473 -15.18 13.67 -7.86
N TYR A 474 -14.28 14.45 -7.26
CA TYR A 474 -14.59 15.28 -6.10
C TYR A 474 -15.47 16.49 -6.44
N THR A 475 -15.23 17.11 -7.59
CA THR A 475 -16.12 18.17 -8.10
C THR A 475 -17.53 17.62 -8.33
N LYS A 476 -17.65 16.40 -8.87
CA LYS A 476 -18.94 15.70 -8.97
C LYS A 476 -19.55 15.44 -7.59
N PHE A 477 -18.75 15.01 -6.60
CA PHE A 477 -19.20 14.74 -5.24
C PHE A 477 -19.79 15.99 -4.57
N LYS A 478 -19.08 17.11 -4.61
CA LYS A 478 -19.55 18.39 -4.04
C LYS A 478 -20.85 18.88 -4.69
N LYS A 479 -21.02 18.66 -6.00
CA LYS A 479 -22.28 18.97 -6.70
C LYS A 479 -23.41 18.05 -6.24
N ALA A 480 -23.11 16.76 -6.08
CA ALA A 480 -24.06 15.74 -5.68
C ALA A 480 -24.58 15.95 -4.25
N GLN A 481 -23.74 16.42 -3.32
CA GLN A 481 -24.15 16.76 -1.94
C GLN A 481 -25.25 17.83 -1.86
N LYS A 482 -25.42 18.66 -2.90
CA LYS A 482 -26.48 19.68 -2.97
C LYS A 482 -27.81 19.12 -3.49
N SER A 483 -27.86 17.86 -3.90
CA SER A 483 -29.05 17.23 -4.49
C SER A 483 -29.76 16.33 -3.48
N THR A 484 -31.07 16.52 -3.34
CA THR A 484 -31.95 15.64 -2.54
C THR A 484 -32.22 14.29 -3.20
N ARG A 485 -31.87 14.11 -4.47
CA ARG A 485 -32.05 12.87 -5.24
C ARG A 485 -30.78 12.02 -5.30
N GLU A 486 -29.72 12.44 -4.64
CA GLU A 486 -28.43 11.79 -4.74
C GLU A 486 -28.43 10.39 -4.13
N LYS A 487 -27.89 9.42 -4.87
CA LYS A 487 -27.76 8.05 -4.38
C LYS A 487 -26.57 7.94 -3.42
N ASN A 488 -26.66 6.97 -2.51
CA ASN A 488 -25.55 6.63 -1.62
C ASN A 488 -24.37 5.96 -2.35
N TYR A 489 -24.54 5.57 -3.62
CA TYR A 489 -23.50 4.91 -4.42
C TYR A 489 -23.43 5.44 -5.86
N TRP A 490 -22.25 5.31 -6.46
CA TRP A 490 -22.01 5.56 -7.88
C TRP A 490 -21.67 4.27 -8.62
N VAL A 491 -22.30 4.06 -9.77
CA VAL A 491 -22.04 2.89 -10.61
C VAL A 491 -20.73 3.09 -11.37
N LEU A 492 -19.92 2.04 -11.42
CA LEU A 492 -18.67 1.98 -12.18
C LEU A 492 -18.73 0.80 -13.15
N ARG A 493 -18.36 1.03 -14.42
CA ARG A 493 -18.42 0.01 -15.48
C ARG A 493 -17.09 -0.03 -16.25
N PRO A 494 -16.41 -1.19 -16.30
CA PRO A 494 -16.65 -2.38 -15.47
C PRO A 494 -16.27 -2.13 -14.00
N PRO A 495 -16.81 -2.88 -13.01
CA PRO A 495 -16.50 -2.67 -11.59
C PRO A 495 -15.02 -2.85 -11.22
N ARG A 496 -14.30 -3.73 -11.93
CA ARG A 496 -12.85 -3.94 -11.74
C ARG A 496 -12.01 -2.67 -11.91
N ARG A 497 -12.55 -1.65 -12.59
CA ARG A 497 -11.95 -0.33 -12.67
C ARG A 497 -11.67 0.30 -11.32
N PHE A 498 -12.43 -0.05 -10.29
CA PHE A 498 -12.19 0.45 -8.94
C PHE A 498 -10.81 0.05 -8.42
N GLY A 499 -10.44 -1.23 -8.56
CA GLY A 499 -9.14 -1.71 -8.09
C GLY A 499 -8.02 -0.99 -8.82
N TRP A 500 -8.15 -0.84 -10.13
CA TRP A 500 -7.13 -0.25 -10.98
C TRP A 500 -6.98 1.27 -10.74
N MET A 501 -8.07 1.98 -10.39
CA MET A 501 -8.07 3.41 -10.11
C MET A 501 -7.51 3.74 -8.71
N TYR A 502 -7.69 2.84 -7.74
CA TYR A 502 -7.44 3.14 -6.32
C TYR A 502 -6.38 2.27 -5.64
N SER A 503 -6.02 1.10 -6.17
CA SER A 503 -5.02 0.20 -5.55
C SER A 503 -3.62 0.80 -5.58
N THR A 504 -3.24 1.50 -6.66
CA THR A 504 -1.88 2.02 -6.87
C THR A 504 -1.72 3.50 -6.54
N THR A 505 -2.76 4.13 -5.98
CA THR A 505 -2.89 5.60 -5.94
C THR A 505 -3.16 6.17 -4.55
N SER A 506 -3.05 5.36 -3.48
CA SER A 506 -3.19 5.85 -2.10
C SER A 506 -2.21 6.96 -1.74
N ASP A 507 -1.08 7.04 -2.44
CA ASP A 507 -0.06 8.08 -2.25
C ASP A 507 -0.47 9.46 -2.76
N LEU A 508 -1.48 9.54 -3.64
CA LEU A 508 -1.84 10.79 -4.32
C LEU A 508 -2.11 11.97 -3.38
N PRO A 509 -2.82 11.84 -2.23
CA PRO A 509 -3.05 12.98 -1.36
C PRO A 509 -1.78 13.58 -0.79
N TRP A 510 -0.83 12.75 -0.33
CA TRP A 510 0.41 13.26 0.26
C TRP A 510 1.38 13.73 -0.82
N LEU A 511 1.45 13.06 -1.98
CA LEU A 511 2.23 13.52 -3.14
C LEU A 511 1.72 14.87 -3.64
N LYS A 512 0.40 15.04 -3.76
CA LYS A 512 -0.22 16.34 -4.07
C LYS A 512 0.21 17.41 -3.08
N SER A 513 0.05 17.13 -1.78
CA SER A 513 0.38 18.11 -0.75
C SER A 513 1.86 18.47 -0.71
N LEU A 514 2.75 17.52 -1.00
CA LEU A 514 4.19 17.74 -0.98
C LEU A 514 4.67 18.47 -2.22
N LEU A 515 4.19 18.04 -3.40
CA LEU A 515 4.73 18.51 -4.67
C LEU A 515 4.03 19.76 -5.18
N LEU A 516 2.74 19.98 -4.87
CA LEU A 516 1.94 21.03 -5.51
C LEU A 516 1.50 22.18 -4.59
N ASN A 517 1.65 22.05 -3.27
CA ASN A 517 1.25 23.09 -2.30
C ASN A 517 2.44 23.93 -1.80
N THR A 518 3.60 23.86 -2.45
CA THR A 518 4.81 24.63 -2.11
C THR A 518 4.99 25.91 -2.94
N ASP A 519 3.95 26.35 -3.65
CA ASP A 519 3.97 27.58 -4.45
C ASP A 519 3.22 28.70 -3.71
#